data_AF-A0A951QB74-F1
#
_entry.id   AF-A0A951QB74-F1
#
_cell.length_a   1.000
_cell.length_b   1.000
_cell.length_c   1.000
_cell.angle_alpha   90.00
_cell.angle_beta   90.00
_cell.angle_gamma   90.00
#
_symmetry.space_group_name_H-M   'P 1'
#
loop_
_entity.id
_entity.type
_entity.pdbx_description
1 polymer ?
#
loop_
_entity_poly.entity_id
_entity_poly.type
_entity_poly.pdbx_seq_one_letter_code
_entity_poly.pdbx_strand_id
1 'polypeptide(L)'
;MTEDKPDLGEKALGKVVELGINSQLDEAEKLDVVIRTDPAKLVQGKVDSVAISGAGLVMKQDLRMESVEVSTSSVEINPISLAFGKVELTQSTDAQAQLVLTETDLNRALASEYLHSRMQNVEIHIDGESRAIDIQQVQVSLLDDNALSIKADLFQQNSSEKISFSAIAKPSLQDNGQRIALEILSAEGQGLSLVLAKALFERIMELLEFRNFDIQGVTFWLKELHVRKGKLVIQATSVIDQFPAL
;
A
#
# COMPACT_ATOMS: atom_id res chain seq x y z
N MET A 1 -32.35 15.87 16.08
CA MET A 1 -31.09 15.35 15.50
C MET A 1 -30.56 16.47 14.62
N THR A 2 -29.76 17.36 15.19
CA THR A 2 -29.14 18.47 14.47
C THR A 2 -27.94 17.93 13.72
N GLU A 3 -27.93 18.07 12.39
CA GLU A 3 -26.71 17.94 11.59
C GLU A 3 -25.69 18.95 12.11
N ASP A 4 -24.65 18.43 12.75
CA ASP A 4 -23.56 19.23 13.30
C ASP A 4 -22.66 19.69 12.16
N LYS A 5 -22.93 20.91 11.66
CA LYS A 5 -22.15 21.53 10.59
C LYS A 5 -20.75 21.80 11.12
N PRO A 6 -19.70 21.36 10.39
CA PRO A 6 -18.34 21.52 10.88
C PRO A 6 -17.97 23.00 11.07
N ASP A 7 -17.35 23.28 12.21
CA ASP A 7 -16.90 24.61 12.62
C ASP A 7 -15.75 25.11 11.72
N LEU A 8 -15.51 26.42 11.69
CA LEU A 8 -14.45 27.04 10.89
C LEU A 8 -13.06 26.46 11.24
N GLY A 9 -12.81 26.19 12.52
CA GLY A 9 -11.57 25.59 12.99
C GLY A 9 -11.36 24.17 12.44
N GLU A 10 -12.40 23.34 12.47
CA GLU A 10 -12.37 21.98 11.91
C GLU A 10 -12.09 22.01 10.41
N LYS A 11 -12.73 22.92 9.67
CA LYS A 11 -12.52 23.07 8.21
C LYS A 11 -11.12 23.54 7.88
N ALA A 12 -10.59 24.50 8.64
CA ALA A 12 -9.24 25.02 8.42
C ALA A 12 -8.20 23.94 8.68
N LEU A 13 -8.31 23.22 9.81
CA LEU A 13 -7.40 22.11 10.12
C LEU A 13 -7.54 20.98 9.10
N GLY A 14 -8.77 20.63 8.71
CA GLY A 14 -9.04 19.63 7.68
C GLY A 14 -8.33 19.96 6.37
N LYS A 15 -8.30 21.24 5.97
CA LYS A 15 -7.60 21.67 4.76
C LYS A 15 -6.08 21.56 4.87
N VAL A 16 -5.49 21.87 6.03
CA VAL A 16 -4.04 21.71 6.25
C VAL A 16 -3.66 20.23 6.17
N VAL A 17 -4.45 19.34 6.79
CA VAL A 17 -4.25 17.89 6.73
C VAL A 17 -4.41 17.38 5.29
N GLU A 18 -5.44 17.81 4.56
CA GLU A 18 -5.66 17.46 3.16
C GLU A 18 -4.45 17.85 2.28
N LEU A 19 -3.91 19.06 2.45
CA LEU A 19 -2.73 19.52 1.73
C LEU A 19 -1.49 18.66 2.05
N GLY A 20 -1.30 18.28 3.32
CA GLY A 20 -0.15 17.47 3.74
C GLY A 20 -0.23 16.02 3.25
N ILE A 21 -1.43 15.46 3.14
CA ILE A 21 -1.61 14.14 2.49
C ILE A 21 -1.37 14.28 0.98
N ASN A 22 -1.94 15.31 0.35
CA ASN A 22 -1.81 15.52 -1.09
C ASN A 22 -0.36 15.76 -1.53
N SER A 23 0.53 16.27 -0.66
CA SER A 23 1.96 16.42 -0.94
C SER A 23 2.72 15.08 -1.03
N GLN A 24 2.13 13.99 -0.53
CA GLN A 24 2.67 12.64 -0.62
C GLN A 24 2.19 11.87 -1.86
N LEU A 25 1.25 12.45 -2.61
CA LEU A 25 0.63 11.84 -3.78
C LEU A 25 1.15 12.49 -5.07
N ASP A 26 1.29 11.69 -6.11
CA ASP A 26 1.52 12.20 -7.46
C ASP A 26 0.22 12.72 -8.08
N GLU A 27 -0.91 12.05 -7.77
CA GLU A 27 -2.25 12.43 -8.21
C GLU A 27 -3.32 11.97 -7.21
N ALA A 28 -4.44 12.70 -7.14
CA ALA A 28 -5.64 12.29 -6.41
C ALA A 28 -6.89 12.78 -7.15
N GLU A 29 -7.83 11.89 -7.46
CA GLU A 29 -9.13 12.27 -8.03
C GLU A 29 -10.01 12.97 -6.97
N LYS A 30 -9.98 12.42 -5.76
CA LYS A 30 -10.72 12.94 -4.61
C LYS A 30 -9.96 12.66 -3.32
N LEU A 31 -9.91 13.65 -2.43
CA LEU A 31 -9.41 13.51 -1.08
C LEU A 31 -10.23 14.43 -0.16
N ASP A 32 -10.90 13.83 0.82
CA ASP A 32 -11.66 14.54 1.83
C ASP A 32 -11.10 14.21 3.22
N VAL A 33 -11.01 15.24 4.07
CA VAL A 33 -10.64 15.11 5.47
C VAL A 33 -11.75 15.71 6.32
N VAL A 34 -12.29 14.89 7.22
CA VAL A 34 -13.31 15.29 8.19
C VAL A 34 -12.71 15.23 9.58
N ILE A 35 -12.74 16.36 10.26
CA ILE A 35 -12.26 16.50 11.63
C ILE A 35 -13.45 16.83 12.52
N ARG A 36 -13.49 16.19 13.70
CA ARG A 36 -14.49 16.48 14.74
C ARG A 36 -13.80 16.87 16.03
N THR A 37 -14.17 18.02 16.58
CA THR A 37 -13.74 18.51 17.90
C THR A 37 -14.57 19.72 18.31
N ASP A 38 -14.59 20.04 19.60
CA ASP A 38 -15.14 21.33 20.04
C ASP A 38 -14.07 22.45 20.01
N PRO A 39 -14.48 23.73 19.88
CA PRO A 39 -13.53 24.84 19.79
C PRO A 39 -12.58 24.96 20.99
N ALA A 40 -13.02 24.60 22.19
CA ALA A 40 -12.20 24.71 23.39
C ALA A 40 -11.10 23.63 23.42
N LYS A 41 -11.41 22.41 22.97
CA LYS A 41 -10.44 21.34 22.76
C LYS A 41 -9.46 21.67 21.66
N LEU A 42 -9.91 22.22 20.54
CA LEU A 42 -9.03 22.59 19.43
C LEU A 42 -7.96 23.60 19.84
N VAL A 43 -8.32 24.61 20.65
CA VAL A 43 -7.36 25.58 21.22
C VAL A 43 -6.31 24.90 22.09
N GLN A 44 -6.65 23.80 22.74
CA GLN A 44 -5.73 22.98 23.53
C GLN A 44 -4.97 21.95 22.68
N GLY A 45 -5.16 21.94 21.36
CA GLY A 45 -4.55 20.99 20.46
C GLY A 45 -5.19 19.60 20.50
N LYS A 46 -6.45 19.49 20.90
CA LYS A 46 -7.16 18.20 20.99
C LYS A 46 -8.22 18.09 19.90
N VAL A 47 -8.24 16.93 19.26
CA VAL A 47 -9.19 16.56 18.21
C VAL A 47 -9.85 15.24 18.60
N ASP A 48 -11.18 15.14 18.55
CA ASP A 48 -11.89 13.94 18.98
C ASP A 48 -11.79 12.80 17.95
N SER A 49 -11.80 13.13 16.66
CA SER A 49 -11.59 12.14 15.59
C SER A 49 -11.15 12.78 14.29
N VAL A 50 -10.39 12.04 13.50
CA VAL A 50 -10.07 12.36 12.10
C VAL A 50 -10.54 11.21 11.22
N ALA A 51 -11.27 11.52 10.15
CA ALA A 51 -11.63 10.59 9.10
C ALA A 51 -11.13 11.12 7.76
N ILE A 52 -10.44 10.27 7.00
CA ILE A 52 -9.90 10.58 5.68
C ILE A 52 -10.54 9.61 4.70
N SER A 53 -11.04 10.12 3.59
CA SER A 53 -11.51 9.31 2.48
C SER A 53 -10.91 9.82 1.18
N GLY A 54 -10.32 8.94 0.39
CA GLY A 54 -9.77 9.27 -0.90
C GLY A 54 -10.18 8.28 -1.98
N ALA A 55 -10.16 8.75 -3.22
CA ALA A 55 -10.41 7.95 -4.41
C ALA A 55 -9.38 8.27 -5.48
N GLY A 56 -8.95 7.24 -6.21
CA GLY A 56 -7.96 7.34 -7.28
C GLY A 56 -6.66 8.00 -6.83
N LEU A 57 -6.12 7.57 -5.68
CA LEU A 57 -4.89 8.14 -5.11
C LEU A 57 -3.67 7.46 -5.71
N VAL A 58 -2.83 8.19 -6.43
CA VAL A 58 -1.56 7.69 -6.99
C VAL A 58 -0.42 8.06 -6.04
N MET A 59 0.18 7.04 -5.43
CA MET A 59 1.40 7.17 -4.62
C MET A 59 2.63 7.32 -5.53
N LYS A 60 3.70 7.88 -4.96
CA LYS A 60 5.04 7.81 -5.56
C LYS A 60 5.35 6.37 -5.97
N GLN A 61 5.98 6.17 -7.13
CA GLN A 61 6.28 4.85 -7.73
C GLN A 61 5.07 4.15 -8.40
N ASP A 62 4.07 4.93 -8.84
CA ASP A 62 2.94 4.52 -9.72
C ASP A 62 1.88 3.57 -9.12
N LEU A 63 1.92 3.33 -7.81
CA LEU A 63 0.87 2.57 -7.13
C LEU A 63 -0.36 3.46 -6.91
N ARG A 64 -1.46 3.17 -7.62
CA ARG A 64 -2.75 3.84 -7.44
C ARG A 64 -3.67 2.98 -6.61
N MET A 65 -4.37 3.60 -5.68
CA MET A 65 -5.45 3.00 -4.91
C MET A 65 -6.78 3.49 -5.48
N GLU A 66 -7.72 2.57 -5.69
CA GLU A 66 -9.09 2.91 -6.10
C GLU A 66 -9.74 3.76 -5.02
N SER A 67 -9.63 3.31 -3.76
CA SER A 67 -10.12 4.05 -2.61
C SER A 67 -9.29 3.78 -1.37
N VAL A 68 -9.25 4.77 -0.49
CA VAL A 68 -8.68 4.68 0.86
C VAL A 68 -9.68 5.29 1.84
N GLU A 69 -9.90 4.60 2.95
CA GLU A 69 -10.58 5.14 4.12
C GLU A 69 -9.65 4.98 5.31
N VAL A 70 -9.41 6.06 6.06
CA VAL A 70 -8.62 6.05 7.29
C VAL A 70 -9.43 6.73 8.39
N SER A 71 -9.41 6.17 9.59
CA SER A 71 -10.03 6.77 10.75
C SER A 71 -9.11 6.69 11.96
N THR A 72 -9.02 7.77 12.71
CA THR A 72 -8.37 7.84 14.02
C THR A 72 -9.38 8.16 15.10
N SER A 73 -9.07 7.77 16.32
CA SER A 73 -9.73 8.30 17.52
C SER A 73 -9.11 9.65 17.90
N SER A 74 -9.06 9.96 19.19
CA SER A 74 -8.56 11.25 19.68
C SER A 74 -7.11 11.48 19.26
N VAL A 75 -6.84 12.64 18.69
CA VAL A 75 -5.50 13.08 18.26
C VAL A 75 -5.10 14.31 19.05
N GLU A 76 -3.85 14.36 19.50
CA GLU A 76 -3.27 15.56 20.10
C GLU A 76 -2.21 16.16 19.18
N ILE A 77 -2.37 17.44 18.88
CA ILE A 77 -1.54 18.23 17.98
C ILE A 77 -0.93 19.43 18.70
N ASN A 78 0.23 19.89 18.25
CA ASN A 78 0.90 21.06 18.79
C ASN A 78 0.21 22.35 18.28
N PRO A 79 -0.45 23.15 19.14
CA PRO A 79 -1.16 24.36 18.71
C PRO A 79 -0.24 25.44 18.14
N ILE A 80 1.01 25.50 18.63
CA ILE A 80 2.00 26.47 18.17
C ILE A 80 2.41 26.12 16.73
N SER A 81 2.73 24.86 16.47
CA SER A 81 3.08 24.39 15.12
C SER A 81 1.93 24.60 14.14
N LEU A 82 0.68 24.37 14.58
CA LEU A 82 -0.51 24.60 13.76
C LEU A 82 -0.67 26.08 13.39
N ALA A 83 -0.35 27.01 14.29
CA ALA A 83 -0.37 28.45 14.00
C ALA A 83 0.62 28.84 12.88
N PHE A 84 1.65 28.03 12.64
CA PHE A 84 2.58 28.17 11.52
C PHE A 84 2.20 27.30 10.31
N GLY A 85 1.00 26.71 10.29
CA GLY A 85 0.51 25.86 9.21
C GLY A 85 1.09 24.44 9.19
N LYS A 86 1.77 24.01 10.25
CA LYS A 86 2.35 22.67 10.38
C LYS A 86 1.50 21.81 11.32
N VAL A 87 1.04 20.66 10.84
CA VAL A 87 0.47 19.65 11.72
C VAL A 87 1.60 18.86 12.36
N GLU A 88 1.67 18.88 13.68
CA GLU A 88 2.65 18.13 14.46
C GLU A 88 1.92 17.44 15.59
N LEU A 89 2.04 16.12 15.65
CA LEU A 89 1.47 15.33 16.73
C LEU A 89 2.30 15.54 18.00
N THR A 90 1.64 15.70 19.15
CA THR A 90 2.33 15.75 20.45
C THR A 90 2.59 14.36 21.02
N GLN A 91 1.87 13.35 20.50
CA GLN A 91 2.02 11.93 20.80
C GLN A 91 1.57 11.09 19.61
N SER A 92 2.03 9.85 19.54
CA SER A 92 1.61 8.90 18.52
C SER A 92 0.10 8.65 18.58
N THR A 93 -0.53 8.45 17.41
CA THR A 93 -1.96 8.10 17.33
C THR A 93 -2.17 6.82 16.56
N ASP A 94 -3.11 6.00 17.03
CA ASP A 94 -3.56 4.83 16.30
C ASP A 94 -4.55 5.23 15.19
N ALA A 95 -4.49 4.52 14.07
CA ALA A 95 -5.47 4.60 13.00
C ALA A 95 -5.89 3.22 12.51
N GLN A 96 -7.07 3.16 11.92
CA GLN A 96 -7.54 2.04 11.12
C GLN A 96 -7.66 2.49 9.68
N ALA A 97 -7.32 1.62 8.75
CA ALA A 97 -7.36 1.91 7.32
C ALA A 97 -8.01 0.76 6.54
N GLN A 98 -8.77 1.11 5.51
CA GLN A 98 -9.23 0.20 4.48
C GLN A 98 -8.76 0.72 3.13
N LEU A 99 -8.12 -0.14 2.34
CA LEU A 99 -7.58 0.19 1.03
C LEU A 99 -8.18 -0.76 0.00
N VAL A 100 -8.50 -0.22 -1.18
CA VAL A 100 -8.97 -1.01 -2.32
C VAL A 100 -8.05 -0.75 -3.50
N LEU A 101 -7.52 -1.83 -4.07
CA LEU A 101 -6.71 -1.83 -5.28
C LEU A 101 -7.46 -2.61 -6.36
N THR A 102 -7.55 -2.07 -7.57
CA THR A 102 -8.07 -2.84 -8.70
C THR A 102 -6.98 -3.70 -9.32
N GLU A 103 -7.39 -4.74 -10.04
CA GLU A 103 -6.49 -5.50 -10.91
C GLU A 103 -5.76 -4.59 -11.91
N THR A 104 -6.45 -3.60 -12.49
CA THR A 104 -5.85 -2.63 -13.40
C THR A 104 -4.77 -1.79 -12.71
N ASP A 105 -5.03 -1.33 -11.48
CA ASP A 105 -4.07 -0.55 -10.71
C ASP A 105 -2.83 -1.37 -10.33
N LEU A 106 -3.01 -2.64 -9.94
CA LEU A 106 -1.89 -3.55 -9.65
C LEU A 106 -1.04 -3.78 -10.89
N ASN A 107 -1.66 -4.04 -12.04
CA ASN A 107 -0.93 -4.25 -13.30
C ASN A 107 -0.22 -2.98 -13.79
N ARG A 108 -0.81 -1.79 -13.57
CA ARG A 108 -0.11 -0.53 -13.85
C ARG A 108 1.15 -0.40 -12.99
N ALA A 109 1.04 -0.69 -11.69
CA ALA A 109 2.20 -0.64 -10.80
C ALA A 109 3.28 -1.66 -11.19
N LEU A 110 2.90 -2.90 -11.53
CA LEU A 110 3.83 -3.94 -12.00
C LEU A 110 4.53 -3.58 -13.31
N ALA A 111 3.92 -2.73 -14.13
CA ALA A 111 4.50 -2.21 -15.36
C ALA A 111 5.30 -0.90 -15.16
N SER A 112 5.39 -0.38 -13.93
CA SER A 112 6.12 0.88 -13.66
C SER A 112 7.63 0.73 -13.83
N GLU A 113 8.31 1.82 -14.15
CA GLU A 113 9.78 1.82 -14.23
C GLU A 113 10.42 1.38 -12.91
N TYR A 114 9.81 1.77 -11.79
CA TYR A 114 10.27 1.41 -10.45
C TYR A 114 10.29 -0.11 -10.28
N LEU A 115 9.15 -0.80 -10.43
CA LEU A 115 9.11 -2.25 -10.25
C LEU A 115 9.84 -3.00 -11.36
N HIS A 116 9.80 -2.51 -12.60
CA HIS A 116 10.58 -3.07 -13.71
C HIS A 116 12.08 -3.10 -13.39
N SER A 117 12.64 -2.00 -12.86
CA SER A 117 14.06 -1.92 -12.47
C SER A 117 14.43 -2.88 -11.34
N ARG A 118 13.50 -3.16 -10.42
CA ARG A 118 13.68 -4.12 -9.32
C ARG A 118 13.59 -5.58 -9.78
N MET A 119 12.97 -5.81 -10.94
CA MET A 119 12.79 -7.11 -11.56
C MET A 119 13.91 -7.46 -12.56
N GLN A 120 14.92 -6.60 -12.73
CA GLN A 120 16.13 -6.90 -13.49
C GLN A 120 17.20 -7.53 -12.61
N ASN A 121 17.97 -8.46 -13.17
CA ASN A 121 19.12 -9.11 -12.52
C ASN A 121 18.76 -9.70 -11.15
N VAL A 122 17.59 -10.29 -11.05
CA VAL A 122 17.10 -10.90 -9.82
C VAL A 122 17.92 -12.17 -9.59
N GLU A 123 18.73 -12.17 -8.54
CA GLU A 123 19.49 -13.35 -8.14
C GLU A 123 18.56 -14.40 -7.52
N ILE A 124 18.57 -15.59 -8.10
CA ILE A 124 17.80 -16.75 -7.64
C ILE A 124 18.77 -17.89 -7.36
N HIS A 125 18.68 -18.44 -6.15
CA HIS A 125 19.50 -19.56 -5.72
C HIS A 125 18.77 -20.87 -5.99
N ILE A 126 19.33 -21.71 -6.85
CA ILE A 126 18.76 -23.00 -7.26
C ILE A 126 19.86 -24.05 -7.10
N ASP A 127 19.62 -25.08 -6.29
CA ASP A 127 20.55 -26.20 -6.08
C ASP A 127 22.00 -25.77 -5.70
N GLY A 128 22.14 -24.62 -5.03
CA GLY A 128 23.43 -24.07 -4.60
C GLY A 128 24.13 -23.18 -5.64
N GLU A 129 23.57 -23.01 -6.83
CA GLU A 129 24.02 -22.06 -7.84
C GLU A 129 23.16 -20.79 -7.82
N SER A 130 23.79 -19.62 -7.89
CA SER A 130 23.08 -18.35 -8.11
C SER A 130 22.94 -18.09 -9.61
N ARG A 131 21.72 -17.75 -10.04
CA ARG A 131 21.40 -17.38 -11.42
C ARG A 131 20.70 -16.04 -11.43
N ALA A 132 21.19 -15.11 -12.24
CA ALA A 132 20.53 -13.84 -12.48
C ALA A 132 19.43 -14.01 -13.55
N ILE A 133 18.22 -13.62 -13.19
CA ILE A 133 17.05 -13.69 -14.06
C ILE A 133 16.42 -12.31 -14.18
N ASP A 134 16.05 -11.93 -15.39
CA ASP A 134 15.20 -10.78 -15.65
C ASP A 134 13.74 -11.25 -15.70
N ILE A 135 12.89 -10.60 -14.91
CA ILE A 135 11.45 -10.86 -14.86
C ILE A 135 10.76 -9.73 -15.63
N GLN A 136 9.98 -10.09 -16.65
CA GLN A 136 9.31 -9.15 -17.53
C GLN A 136 7.84 -9.53 -17.73
N GLN A 137 7.04 -8.58 -18.25
CA GLN A 137 5.63 -8.81 -18.60
C GLN A 137 4.82 -9.42 -17.45
N VAL A 138 5.08 -8.97 -16.21
CA VAL A 138 4.34 -9.45 -15.04
C VAL A 138 2.90 -8.97 -15.12
N GLN A 139 1.97 -9.92 -15.00
CA GLN A 139 0.54 -9.65 -14.95
C GLN A 139 -0.09 -10.39 -13.78
N VAL A 140 -0.97 -9.71 -13.07
CA VAL A 140 -1.81 -10.26 -12.00
C VAL A 140 -3.26 -10.24 -12.45
N SER A 141 -3.97 -11.33 -12.20
CA SER A 141 -5.43 -11.37 -12.24
C SER A 141 -5.98 -11.71 -10.86
N LEU A 142 -6.91 -10.89 -10.37
CA LEU A 142 -7.55 -11.07 -9.08
C LEU A 142 -8.79 -11.95 -9.28
N LEU A 143 -8.77 -13.15 -8.71
CA LEU A 143 -9.79 -14.17 -8.88
C LEU A 143 -10.78 -14.17 -7.69
N ASP A 144 -11.72 -15.10 -7.71
CA ASP A 144 -12.57 -15.39 -6.55
C ASP A 144 -11.84 -16.30 -5.53
N ASP A 145 -12.52 -16.64 -4.42
CA ASP A 145 -12.02 -17.54 -3.38
C ASP A 145 -10.68 -17.15 -2.74
N ASN A 146 -10.44 -15.84 -2.63
CA ASN A 146 -9.18 -15.27 -2.14
C ASN A 146 -7.96 -15.75 -2.93
N ALA A 147 -8.11 -16.01 -4.24
CA ALA A 147 -7.01 -16.41 -5.11
C ALA A 147 -6.62 -15.33 -6.10
N LEU A 148 -5.38 -15.37 -6.57
CA LEU A 148 -4.88 -14.56 -7.66
C LEU A 148 -4.10 -15.44 -8.64
N SER A 149 -4.09 -15.06 -9.91
CA SER A 149 -3.19 -15.63 -10.91
C SER A 149 -2.06 -14.65 -11.17
N ILE A 150 -0.84 -15.18 -11.29
CA ILE A 150 0.33 -14.43 -11.72
C ILE A 150 0.81 -15.04 -13.04
N LYS A 151 1.21 -14.20 -13.97
CA LYS A 151 1.90 -14.57 -15.21
C LYS A 151 3.12 -13.69 -15.36
N ALA A 152 4.24 -14.25 -15.81
CA ALA A 152 5.35 -13.45 -16.26
C ALA A 152 6.25 -14.21 -17.23
N ASP A 153 7.15 -13.47 -17.84
CA ASP A 153 8.20 -13.96 -18.70
C ASP A 153 9.55 -13.83 -18.00
N LEU A 154 10.36 -14.89 -18.06
CA LEU A 154 11.66 -14.97 -17.45
C LEU A 154 12.73 -15.11 -18.51
N PHE A 155 13.82 -14.37 -18.33
CA PHE A 155 15.00 -14.43 -19.20
C PHE A 155 16.23 -14.67 -18.33
N GLN A 156 17.00 -15.71 -18.65
CA GLN A 156 18.31 -15.88 -18.03
C GLN A 156 19.29 -14.88 -18.65
N GLN A 157 20.13 -14.26 -17.82
CA GLN A 157 21.17 -13.36 -18.32
C GLN A 157 22.01 -14.01 -19.44
N ASN A 158 22.24 -13.26 -20.52
CA ASN A 158 22.97 -13.69 -21.72
C ASN A 158 22.32 -14.84 -22.50
N SER A 159 21.08 -15.19 -22.19
CA SER A 159 20.24 -16.10 -22.98
C SER A 159 19.10 -15.32 -23.65
N SER A 160 18.74 -15.72 -24.86
CA SER A 160 17.49 -15.27 -25.51
C SER A 160 16.32 -16.22 -25.22
N GLU A 161 16.57 -17.28 -24.45
CA GLU A 161 15.55 -18.24 -24.07
C GLU A 161 14.56 -17.61 -23.09
N LYS A 162 13.29 -17.67 -23.50
CA LYS A 162 12.15 -17.15 -22.77
C LYS A 162 11.44 -18.30 -22.05
N ILE A 163 11.30 -18.19 -20.74
CA ILE A 163 10.44 -19.08 -19.95
C ILE A 163 9.21 -18.29 -19.53
N SER A 164 8.07 -18.58 -20.17
CA SER A 164 6.78 -18.07 -19.71
C SER A 164 6.25 -18.94 -18.58
N PHE A 165 5.86 -18.33 -17.47
CA PHE A 165 5.26 -19.03 -16.35
C PHE A 165 3.91 -18.43 -15.97
N SER A 166 3.05 -19.28 -15.40
CA SER A 166 1.81 -18.88 -14.76
C SER A 166 1.63 -19.64 -13.46
N ALA A 167 1.05 -19.00 -12.46
CA ALA A 167 0.64 -19.66 -11.24
C ALA A 167 -0.71 -19.16 -10.76
N ILE A 168 -1.31 -19.96 -9.90
CA ILE A 168 -2.43 -19.57 -9.05
C ILE A 168 -1.97 -19.66 -7.61
N ALA A 169 -2.20 -18.61 -6.84
CA ALA A 169 -1.80 -18.54 -5.45
C ALA A 169 -2.88 -17.88 -4.58
N LYS A 170 -2.83 -18.17 -3.27
CA LYS A 170 -3.61 -17.45 -2.26
C LYS A 170 -2.70 -16.59 -1.40
N PRO A 171 -2.94 -15.28 -1.30
CA PRO A 171 -2.24 -14.45 -0.34
C PRO A 171 -2.64 -14.79 1.10
N SER A 172 -1.66 -14.79 1.97
CA SER A 172 -1.81 -14.96 3.41
C SER A 172 -0.98 -13.91 4.14
N LEU A 173 -1.43 -13.52 5.33
CA LEU A 173 -0.67 -12.60 6.19
C LEU A 173 0.32 -13.40 7.04
N GLN A 174 1.55 -12.92 7.11
CA GLN A 174 2.65 -13.46 7.92
C GLN A 174 3.18 -12.38 8.87
N ASP A 175 4.03 -12.77 9.81
CA ASP A 175 4.69 -11.87 10.78
C ASP A 175 3.71 -10.90 11.45
N ASN A 176 2.56 -11.43 11.90
CA ASN A 176 1.51 -10.63 12.55
C ASN A 176 1.05 -9.43 11.71
N GLY A 177 0.93 -9.61 10.39
CA GLY A 177 0.45 -8.59 9.46
C GLY A 177 1.54 -7.70 8.87
N GLN A 178 2.81 -8.02 9.07
CA GLN A 178 3.92 -7.22 8.52
C GLN A 178 4.39 -7.70 7.14
N ARG A 179 3.94 -8.88 6.69
CA ARG A 179 4.31 -9.47 5.40
C ARG A 179 3.10 -10.13 4.77
N ILE A 180 3.05 -10.11 3.44
CA ILE A 180 2.21 -11.01 2.65
C ILE A 180 3.08 -12.18 2.20
N ALA A 181 2.56 -13.39 2.30
CA ALA A 181 3.11 -14.57 1.62
C ALA A 181 2.09 -15.13 0.62
N LEU A 182 2.56 -15.88 -0.37
CA LEU A 182 1.72 -16.56 -1.34
C LEU A 182 1.80 -18.06 -1.12
N GLU A 183 0.65 -18.69 -0.89
CA GLU A 183 0.50 -20.14 -0.98
C GLU A 183 0.25 -20.51 -2.44
N ILE A 184 1.23 -21.13 -3.09
CA ILE A 184 1.12 -21.55 -4.49
C ILE A 184 0.23 -22.79 -4.57
N LEU A 185 -0.91 -22.66 -5.25
CA LEU A 185 -1.85 -23.77 -5.47
C LEU A 185 -1.48 -24.57 -6.73
N SER A 186 -1.04 -23.87 -7.77
CA SER A 186 -0.54 -24.46 -9.01
C SER A 186 0.48 -23.54 -9.65
N ALA A 187 1.44 -24.13 -10.37
CA ALA A 187 2.39 -23.41 -11.20
C ALA A 187 2.63 -24.21 -12.47
N GLU A 188 2.65 -23.51 -13.60
CA GLU A 188 2.85 -24.06 -14.93
C GLU A 188 3.86 -23.19 -15.68
N GLY A 189 4.71 -23.82 -16.49
CA GLY A 189 5.70 -23.13 -17.30
C GLY A 189 6.63 -24.14 -17.96
N GLN A 190 6.85 -24.00 -19.26
CA GLN A 190 7.75 -24.89 -19.98
C GLN A 190 9.19 -24.63 -19.52
N GLY A 191 9.86 -25.65 -18.98
CA GLY A 191 11.20 -25.51 -18.40
C GLY A 191 11.21 -24.95 -16.97
N LEU A 192 10.05 -24.70 -16.36
CA LEU A 192 9.95 -24.25 -14.97
C LEU A 192 10.02 -25.46 -14.02
N SER A 193 11.11 -25.58 -13.27
CA SER A 193 11.16 -26.52 -12.14
C SER A 193 10.36 -25.96 -10.95
N LEU A 194 9.84 -26.84 -10.08
CA LEU A 194 9.13 -26.41 -8.86
C LEU A 194 10.03 -25.57 -7.94
N VAL A 195 11.34 -25.86 -7.92
CA VAL A 195 12.35 -25.13 -7.17
C VAL A 195 12.50 -23.70 -7.70
N LEU A 196 12.62 -23.54 -9.02
CA LEU A 196 12.69 -22.23 -9.68
C LEU A 196 11.40 -21.43 -9.43
N ALA A 197 10.23 -22.08 -9.58
CA ALA A 197 8.94 -21.45 -9.31
C ALA A 197 8.90 -20.88 -7.89
N LYS A 198 9.21 -21.70 -6.88
CA LYS A 198 9.20 -21.28 -5.48
C LYS A 198 10.18 -20.13 -5.21
N ALA A 199 11.42 -20.23 -5.69
CA ALA A 199 12.43 -19.21 -5.47
C ALA A 199 12.08 -17.87 -6.16
N LEU A 200 11.45 -17.92 -7.34
CA LEU A 200 10.88 -16.75 -7.99
C LEU A 200 9.78 -16.10 -7.16
N PHE A 201 8.85 -16.91 -6.63
CA PHE A 201 7.76 -16.40 -5.79
C PHE A 201 8.28 -15.73 -4.52
N GLU A 202 9.19 -16.39 -3.80
CA GLU A 202 9.81 -15.81 -2.62
C GLU A 202 10.47 -14.46 -2.95
N ARG A 203 11.20 -14.40 -4.06
CA ARG A 203 11.91 -13.19 -4.47
C ARG A 203 10.99 -12.06 -4.95
N ILE A 204 9.95 -12.36 -5.71
CA ILE A 204 8.92 -11.38 -6.10
C ILE A 204 8.22 -10.85 -4.85
N MET A 205 7.92 -11.70 -3.87
CA MET A 205 7.28 -11.28 -2.63
C MET A 205 8.17 -10.37 -1.78
N GLU A 206 9.48 -10.59 -1.75
CA GLU A 206 10.43 -9.66 -1.12
C GLU A 206 10.42 -8.28 -1.79
N LEU A 207 10.35 -8.23 -3.13
CA LEU A 207 10.26 -6.97 -3.86
C LEU A 207 8.96 -6.21 -3.59
N LEU A 208 7.88 -6.95 -3.30
CA LEU A 208 6.55 -6.43 -2.99
C LEU A 208 6.31 -6.23 -1.48
N GLU A 209 7.34 -6.34 -0.64
CA GLU A 209 7.20 -6.08 0.80
C GLU A 209 6.76 -4.63 1.06
N PHE A 210 5.67 -4.48 1.81
CA PHE A 210 5.08 -3.17 2.13
C PHE A 210 5.98 -2.27 2.98
N ARG A 211 7.03 -2.83 3.61
CA ARG A 211 8.08 -2.06 4.27
C ARG A 211 8.78 -1.09 3.32
N ASN A 212 8.64 -1.29 2.01
CA ASN A 212 9.18 -0.41 0.97
C ASN A 212 8.28 0.80 0.65
N PHE A 213 7.03 0.83 1.13
CA PHE A 213 6.14 2.01 1.06
C PHE A 213 6.26 2.87 2.33
N ASP A 214 7.50 3.19 2.70
CA ASP A 214 7.83 3.93 3.91
C ASP A 214 7.25 5.35 3.82
N ILE A 215 6.07 5.56 4.43
CA ILE A 215 5.58 6.88 4.75
C ILE A 215 6.23 7.25 6.07
N GLN A 216 7.17 8.19 6.03
CA GLN A 216 7.93 8.59 7.20
C GLN A 216 7.00 8.89 8.38
N GLY A 217 7.24 8.21 9.50
CA GLY A 217 6.47 8.39 10.73
C GLY A 217 5.15 7.62 10.79
N VAL A 218 4.90 6.70 9.85
CA VAL A 218 3.73 5.81 9.90
C VAL A 218 4.16 4.35 9.85
N THR A 219 3.78 3.57 10.86
CA THR A 219 3.96 2.12 10.87
C THR A 219 2.62 1.44 10.62
N PHE A 220 2.56 0.50 9.68
CA PHE A 220 1.34 -0.23 9.32
C PHE A 220 1.42 -1.72 9.67
N TRP A 221 0.28 -2.30 10.00
CA TRP A 221 0.08 -3.74 10.15
C TRP A 221 -1.20 -4.16 9.44
N LEU A 222 -1.09 -5.10 8.51
CA LEU A 222 -2.22 -5.70 7.82
C LEU A 222 -3.03 -6.56 8.82
N LYS A 223 -4.34 -6.39 8.83
CA LYS A 223 -5.28 -7.19 9.64
C LYS A 223 -6.00 -8.20 8.79
N GLU A 224 -6.50 -7.75 7.65
CA GLU A 224 -7.20 -8.61 6.71
C GLU A 224 -6.77 -8.29 5.28
N LEU A 225 -6.79 -9.33 4.46
CA LEU A 225 -6.54 -9.22 3.04
C LEU A 225 -7.51 -10.13 2.31
N HIS A 226 -8.29 -9.54 1.41
CA HIS A 226 -9.35 -10.20 0.67
C HIS A 226 -9.14 -9.99 -0.81
N VAL A 227 -8.95 -11.08 -1.55
CA VAL A 227 -9.02 -11.05 -3.01
C VAL A 227 -10.45 -11.37 -3.43
N ARG A 228 -10.99 -10.52 -4.28
CA ARG A 228 -12.26 -10.68 -4.97
C ARG A 228 -12.00 -10.50 -6.46
N LYS A 229 -12.89 -10.98 -7.31
CA LYS A 229 -12.76 -10.78 -8.74
C LYS A 229 -12.49 -9.31 -9.08
N GLY A 230 -11.31 -9.04 -9.64
CA GLY A 230 -10.84 -7.71 -10.05
C GLY A 230 -10.47 -6.73 -8.92
N LYS A 231 -10.56 -7.11 -7.63
CA LYS A 231 -10.29 -6.21 -6.50
C LYS A 231 -9.53 -6.88 -5.35
N LEU A 232 -8.59 -6.15 -4.78
CA LEU A 232 -7.87 -6.50 -3.57
C LEU A 232 -8.27 -5.51 -2.49
N VAL A 233 -8.92 -6.01 -1.44
CA VAL A 233 -9.36 -5.21 -0.29
C VAL A 233 -8.45 -5.53 0.89
N ILE A 234 -7.85 -4.49 1.46
CA ILE A 234 -6.89 -4.59 2.56
C ILE A 234 -7.45 -3.82 3.74
N GLN A 235 -7.43 -4.43 4.92
CA GLN A 235 -7.65 -3.74 6.18
C GLN A 235 -6.35 -3.70 6.95
N ALA A 236 -6.02 -2.55 7.51
CA ALA A 236 -4.79 -2.33 8.26
C ALA A 236 -5.05 -1.50 9.51
N THR A 237 -4.17 -1.64 10.49
CA THR A 237 -4.01 -0.68 11.58
C THR A 237 -2.68 0.03 11.42
N SER A 238 -2.58 1.26 11.88
CA SER A 238 -1.32 1.99 11.89
C SER A 238 -1.10 2.75 13.18
N VAL A 239 0.18 3.00 13.48
CA VAL A 239 0.62 3.98 14.46
C VAL A 239 1.25 5.12 13.68
N ILE A 240 0.78 6.33 13.92
CA ILE A 240 1.27 7.57 13.29
C ILE A 240 2.03 8.34 14.36
N ASP A 241 3.35 8.37 14.24
CA ASP A 241 4.25 9.12 15.12
C ASP A 241 4.47 10.55 14.61
N GLN A 242 4.47 10.73 13.28
CA GLN A 242 4.66 12.02 12.63
C GLN A 242 3.69 12.16 11.48
N PHE A 243 3.08 13.33 11.38
CA PHE A 243 2.31 13.69 10.21
C PHE A 243 3.26 14.01 9.06
N PRO A 244 2.99 13.55 7.81
CA PRO A 244 3.86 13.84 6.68
C PRO A 244 4.10 15.34 6.53
N ALA A 245 5.36 15.72 6.33
CA ALA A 245 5.71 17.12 6.16
C ALA A 245 5.14 17.69 4.85
N LEU A 246 4.66 18.93 4.93
CA LEU A 246 4.35 19.78 3.78
C LEU A 246 5.64 20.22 3.06
#